data_AF-A0A354FEC8-F1
#
_entry.id   AF-A0A354FEC8-F1
#
_cell.length_a   1.000
_cell.length_b   1.000
_cell.length_c   1.000
_cell.angle_alpha   90.00
_cell.angle_beta   90.00
_cell.angle_gamma   90.00
#
_symmetry.space_group_name_H-M   'P 1'
#
loop_
_entity.id
_entity.type
_entity.pdbx_description
1 polymer ?
#
loop_
_entity_poly.entity_id
_entity_poly.type
_entity_poly.pdbx_seq_one_letter_code
_entity_poly.pdbx_strand_id
1 'polypeptide(L)'
;PSSITFLCLLLLFKFILSMISFGSGAPGGIFFPLLVMGSIIGAIFGNVAINFLGFDQSLFFNFVIIAMAGFFTAIVRAPITGIILLIEMTGSFANLLSLTFVSIVTYITATLLKSKPIYDTLLRNM
;
A
#
# COMPACT_ATOMS: atom_id res chain seq x y z
N PRO A 1 16.20 -9.92 12.20
CA PRO A 1 16.10 -10.90 11.07
C PRO A 1 14.80 -11.73 11.10
N SER A 2 14.40 -12.31 12.24
CA SER A 2 13.16 -13.12 12.39
C SER A 2 11.87 -12.35 12.05
N SER A 3 11.79 -11.07 12.41
CA SER A 3 10.62 -10.22 12.12
C SER A 3 10.38 -10.01 10.61
N ILE A 4 11.45 -9.79 9.82
CA ILE A 4 11.33 -9.56 8.37
C ILE A 4 10.83 -10.82 7.66
N THR A 5 11.38 -11.99 8.01
CA THR A 5 10.93 -13.27 7.45
C THR A 5 9.45 -13.51 7.73
N PHE A 6 8.98 -13.20 8.96
CA PHE A 6 7.57 -13.29 9.30
C PHE A 6 6.70 -12.34 8.47
N LEU A 7 7.11 -11.08 8.30
CA LEU A 7 6.37 -10.10 7.49
C LEU A 7 6.28 -10.52 6.01
N CYS A 8 7.37 -11.05 5.43
CA CYS A 8 7.35 -11.57 4.06
C CYS A 8 6.38 -12.75 3.92
N LEU A 9 6.39 -13.67 4.89
CA LEU A 9 5.50 -14.82 4.89
C LEU A 9 4.03 -14.38 5.06
N LEU A 10 3.78 -13.43 5.95
CA LEU A 10 2.47 -12.80 6.14
C LEU A 10 1.97 -12.13 4.85
N LEU A 11 2.84 -11.40 4.14
CA LEU A 11 2.50 -10.75 2.87
C LEU A 11 2.06 -11.77 1.82
N LEU A 12 2.84 -12.85 1.65
CA LEU A 12 2.53 -13.91 0.70
C LEU A 12 1.19 -14.59 1.02
N PHE A 13 0.98 -14.95 2.29
CA PHE A 13 -0.29 -15.55 2.73
C PHE A 13 -1.46 -14.58 2.52
N LYS A 14 -1.32 -13.31 2.90
CA LYS A 14 -2.36 -12.29 2.74
C LYS A 14 -2.71 -12.08 1.27
N PHE A 15 -1.71 -12.09 0.39
CA PHE A 15 -1.91 -11.95 -1.05
C PHE A 15 -2.72 -13.12 -1.62
N ILE A 16 -2.34 -14.36 -1.29
CA ILE A 16 -3.04 -15.57 -1.74
C ILE A 16 -4.47 -15.59 -1.21
N LEU A 17 -4.67 -15.32 0.09
CA LEU A 17 -6.01 -15.28 0.69
C LEU A 17 -6.87 -14.19 0.07
N SER A 18 -6.30 -13.01 -0.21
CA SER A 18 -7.03 -11.92 -0.85
C SER A 18 -7.47 -12.30 -2.26
N MET A 19 -6.63 -12.98 -3.05
CA MET A 19 -7.01 -13.49 -4.36
C MET A 19 -8.12 -14.54 -4.28
N ILE A 20 -8.06 -15.47 -3.32
CA ILE A 20 -9.10 -16.49 -3.12
C ILE A 20 -10.42 -15.84 -2.71
N SER A 21 -10.38 -14.91 -1.74
CA SER A 21 -11.59 -14.21 -1.28
C SER A 21 -12.21 -13.35 -2.37
N PHE A 22 -11.41 -12.62 -3.15
CA PHE A 22 -11.92 -11.84 -4.30
C PHE A 22 -12.44 -12.73 -5.42
N GLY A 23 -11.74 -13.81 -5.75
CA GLY A 23 -12.13 -14.76 -6.79
C GLY A 23 -13.39 -15.56 -6.45
N SER A 24 -13.74 -15.69 -5.17
CA SER A 24 -14.95 -16.39 -4.71
C SER A 24 -16.24 -15.65 -5.07
N GLY A 25 -16.17 -14.36 -5.42
CA GLY A 25 -17.37 -13.55 -5.72
C GLY A 25 -18.22 -13.19 -4.49
N ALA A 26 -17.70 -13.43 -3.29
CA ALA A 26 -18.34 -12.99 -2.06
C ALA A 26 -18.46 -11.44 -2.04
N PRO A 27 -19.55 -10.87 -1.51
CA PRO A 27 -19.71 -9.42 -1.45
C PRO A 27 -18.64 -8.82 -0.52
N GLY A 28 -17.70 -8.07 -1.10
CA GLY A 28 -16.59 -7.46 -0.37
C GLY A 28 -15.81 -6.45 -1.20
N GLY A 29 -15.15 -5.49 -0.53
CA GLY A 29 -14.38 -4.42 -1.16
C GLY A 29 -12.87 -4.68 -1.18
N ILE A 30 -12.18 -4.38 -2.29
CA ILE A 30 -10.72 -4.57 -2.42
C ILE A 30 -9.93 -3.58 -1.56
N PHE A 31 -10.58 -2.52 -1.11
CA PHE A 31 -9.95 -1.34 -0.51
C PHE A 31 -9.09 -1.66 0.72
N PHE A 32 -9.67 -2.33 1.72
CA PHE A 32 -8.97 -2.61 2.97
C PHE A 32 -7.83 -3.65 2.83
N PRO A 33 -7.99 -4.76 2.09
CA PRO A 33 -6.90 -5.68 1.78
C PRO A 33 -5.68 -4.99 1.15
N LEU A 34 -5.91 -4.02 0.25
CA LEU A 34 -4.83 -3.25 -0.38
C LEU A 34 -4.06 -2.41 0.65
N LEU A 35 -4.75 -1.73 1.57
CA LEU A 35 -4.09 -0.98 2.63
C LEU A 35 -3.25 -1.87 3.55
N VAL A 36 -3.77 -3.05 3.92
CA VAL A 36 -3.03 -4.00 4.76
C VAL A 36 -1.80 -4.55 4.02
N MET A 37 -1.94 -4.86 2.73
CA MET A 37 -0.80 -5.28 1.92
C MET A 37 0.28 -4.19 1.83
N GLY A 38 -0.13 -2.94 1.57
CA GLY A 38 0.76 -1.79 1.55
C GLY A 38 1.45 -1.53 2.89
N SER A 39 0.75 -1.73 4.01
CA SER A 39 1.32 -1.55 5.35
C SER A 39 2.39 -2.60 5.67
N ILE A 40 2.17 -3.85 5.27
CA ILE A 40 3.15 -4.93 5.42
C ILE A 40 4.39 -4.64 4.56
N ILE A 41 4.21 -4.19 3.31
CA ILE A 41 5.33 -3.77 2.45
C ILE A 41 6.12 -2.63 3.09
N GLY A 42 5.44 -1.62 3.60
CA GLY A 42 6.07 -0.50 4.31
C GLY A 42 6.78 -0.92 5.60
N ALA A 43 6.25 -1.91 6.32
CA ALA A 43 6.88 -2.46 7.52
C ALA A 43 8.15 -3.25 7.19
N ILE A 44 8.16 -3.99 6.07
CA ILE A 44 9.37 -4.66 5.55
C ILE A 44 10.41 -3.60 5.18
N PHE A 45 10.01 -2.59 4.40
CA PHE A 45 10.90 -1.51 3.98
C PHE A 45 11.46 -0.74 5.19
N GLY A 46 10.62 -0.37 6.15
CA GLY A 46 11.02 0.33 7.37
C GLY A 46 12.00 -0.49 8.21
N ASN A 47 11.77 -1.79 8.39
CA ASN A 47 12.72 -2.67 9.08
C ASN A 47 14.06 -2.74 8.35
N VAL A 48 14.06 -2.78 7.02
CA VAL A 48 15.30 -2.79 6.24
C VAL A 48 16.03 -1.45 6.37
N ALA A 49 15.31 -0.33 6.22
CA ALA A 49 15.87 1.02 6.33
C ALA A 49 16.50 1.27 7.71
N ILE A 50 15.83 0.89 8.78
CA ILE A 50 16.34 1.12 10.13
C ILE A 50 17.53 0.20 10.43
N ASN A 51 17.38 -1.11 10.22
CA ASN A 51 18.41 -2.06 10.65
C ASN A 51 19.66 -2.09 9.75
N PHE A 52 19.52 -1.78 8.46
CA PHE A 52 20.64 -1.86 7.50
C PHE A 52 21.14 -0.50 7.03
N LEU A 53 20.27 0.51 6.92
CA LEU A 53 20.67 1.85 6.47
C LEU A 53 20.88 2.83 7.65
N GLY A 54 20.58 2.44 8.88
CA GLY A 54 20.81 3.25 10.08
C GLY A 54 19.84 4.42 10.25
N PHE A 55 18.66 4.35 9.63
CA PHE A 55 17.61 5.34 9.86
C PHE A 55 17.04 5.24 11.28
N ASP A 56 16.53 6.36 11.79
CA ASP A 56 15.88 6.42 13.10
C ASP A 56 14.60 5.56 13.13
N GLN A 57 14.43 4.85 14.24
CA GLN A 57 13.24 4.06 14.57
C GLN A 57 11.95 4.91 14.55
N SER A 58 12.05 6.20 14.88
CA SER A 58 10.93 7.14 14.85
C SER A 58 10.25 7.24 13.47
N LEU A 59 10.99 6.97 12.40
CA LEU A 59 10.50 7.03 11.02
C LEU A 59 9.74 5.78 10.57
N PHE A 60 9.74 4.70 11.37
CA PHE A 60 9.10 3.43 11.01
C PHE A 60 7.64 3.60 10.58
N PHE A 61 6.85 4.31 11.39
CA PHE A 61 5.43 4.55 11.09
C PHE A 61 5.24 5.39 9.83
N ASN A 62 6.14 6.33 9.55
CA ASN A 62 6.08 7.15 8.34
C ASN A 62 6.27 6.27 7.10
N PHE A 63 7.24 5.35 7.10
CA PHE A 63 7.44 4.41 5.99
C PHE A 63 6.22 3.51 5.75
N VAL A 64 5.58 3.04 6.82
CA VAL A 64 4.34 2.24 6.73
C VAL A 64 3.22 3.03 6.07
N ILE A 65 2.90 4.23 6.58
CA ILE A 65 1.79 5.06 6.08
C ILE A 65 2.04 5.48 4.62
N ILE A 66 3.27 5.85 4.28
CA ILE A 66 3.64 6.24 2.92
C ILE A 66 3.51 5.06 1.94
N ALA A 67 3.95 3.87 2.33
CA ALA A 67 3.80 2.67 1.50
C ALA A 67 2.33 2.25 1.32
N MET A 68 1.49 2.42 2.35
CA MET A 68 0.04 2.19 2.24
C MET A 68 -0.59 3.08 1.16
N ALA A 69 -0.32 4.38 1.21
CA ALA A 69 -0.84 5.33 0.23
C ALA A 69 -0.33 5.07 -1.19
N GLY A 70 0.97 4.76 -1.31
CA GLY A 70 1.59 4.40 -2.59
C GLY A 70 0.95 3.17 -3.21
N PHE A 71 0.87 2.07 -2.45
CA PHE A 71 0.31 0.80 -2.94
C PHE A 71 -1.17 0.95 -3.35
N PHE A 72 -1.95 1.69 -2.55
CA PHE A 72 -3.32 2.03 -2.91
C PHE A 72 -3.39 2.80 -4.24
N THR A 73 -2.56 3.83 -4.38
CA THR A 73 -2.51 4.68 -5.58
C THR A 73 -2.11 3.90 -6.83
N ALA A 74 -1.17 2.94 -6.71
CA ALA A 74 -0.70 2.11 -7.81
C ALA A 74 -1.84 1.30 -8.46
N ILE A 75 -2.78 0.83 -7.65
CA ILE A 75 -3.80 -0.13 -8.05
C ILE A 75 -5.11 0.58 -8.41
N VAL A 76 -5.54 1.53 -7.57
CA VAL A 76 -6.82 2.22 -7.73
C VAL A 76 -6.73 3.42 -8.66
N ARG A 77 -5.55 4.02 -8.83
CA ARG A 77 -5.32 5.24 -9.62
C ARG A 77 -6.05 6.48 -9.12
N ALA A 78 -6.34 6.53 -7.81
CA ALA A 78 -6.92 7.69 -7.14
C ALA A 78 -5.96 8.24 -6.05
N PRO A 79 -4.94 9.04 -6.42
CA PRO A 79 -3.93 9.53 -5.48
C PRO A 79 -4.53 10.41 -4.38
N ILE A 80 -5.39 11.37 -4.74
CA ILE A 80 -5.99 12.32 -3.79
C ILE A 80 -6.84 11.58 -2.75
N THR A 81 -7.68 10.63 -3.19
CA THR A 81 -8.51 9.81 -2.30
C THR A 81 -7.67 8.99 -1.32
N GLY A 82 -6.57 8.40 -1.79
CA GLY A 82 -5.65 7.65 -0.95
C GLY A 82 -4.99 8.51 0.13
N ILE A 83 -4.56 9.72 -0.23
CA ILE A 83 -3.93 10.67 0.70
C ILE A 83 -4.93 11.11 1.78
N ILE A 84 -6.13 11.54 1.38
CA ILE A 84 -7.18 11.98 2.32
C ILE A 84 -7.52 10.87 3.31
N LEU A 85 -7.74 9.66 2.81
CA LEU A 85 -8.12 8.54 3.67
C LEU A 85 -7.03 8.19 4.69
N LEU A 86 -5.77 8.24 4.29
CA LEU A 86 -4.65 7.97 5.19
C LEU A 86 -4.52 9.06 6.25
N ILE A 87 -4.77 10.32 5.90
CA ILE A 87 -4.85 11.42 6.87
C ILE A 87 -5.99 11.19 7.84
N GLU A 88 -7.18 10.81 7.38
CA GLU A 88 -8.32 10.54 8.25
C GLU A 88 -8.06 9.36 9.20
N MET A 89 -7.46 8.27 8.71
CA MET A 89 -7.14 7.11 9.55
C MET A 89 -6.03 7.37 10.56
N THR A 90 -5.04 8.22 10.22
CA THR A 90 -3.88 8.50 11.08
C THR A 90 -4.08 9.74 11.96
N GLY A 91 -5.04 10.60 11.63
CA GLY A 91 -5.33 11.84 12.34
C GLY A 91 -4.23 12.90 12.26
N SER A 92 -3.25 12.74 11.36
CA SER A 92 -2.06 13.61 11.30
C SER A 92 -1.76 14.11 9.89
N PHE A 93 -1.52 15.42 9.78
CA PHE A 93 -1.09 16.09 8.55
C PHE A 93 0.43 16.13 8.36
N ALA A 94 1.21 15.64 9.34
CA ALA A 94 2.66 15.76 9.33
C ALA A 94 3.32 15.13 8.09
N ASN A 95 2.71 14.07 7.54
CA ASN A 95 3.23 13.32 6.40
C ASN A 95 2.58 13.72 5.06
N LEU A 96 1.77 14.78 5.00
CA LEU A 96 0.98 15.13 3.81
C LEU A 96 1.86 15.34 2.56
N LEU A 97 3.01 16.01 2.73
CA LEU A 97 3.92 16.28 1.62
C LEU A 97 4.53 14.98 1.07
N SER A 98 5.04 14.12 1.96
CA SER A 98 5.64 12.83 1.60
C SER A 98 4.63 11.87 0.97
N LEU A 99 3.40 11.85 1.49
CA LEU A 99 2.29 11.06 0.93
C LEU A 99 1.97 11.51 -0.49
N THR A 100 1.83 12.82 -0.69
CA THR A 100 1.54 13.40 -2.01
C THR A 100 2.64 13.06 -3.01
N PHE A 101 3.90 13.23 -2.60
CA PHE A 101 5.05 12.92 -3.45
C PHE A 101 5.06 11.44 -3.87
N VAL A 102 4.95 10.52 -2.90
CA VAL A 102 4.98 9.08 -3.20
C VAL A 102 3.76 8.63 -4.00
N SER A 103 2.57 9.15 -3.71
CA SER A 103 1.37 8.87 -4.51
C SER A 103 1.52 9.33 -5.96
N ILE A 104 2.08 10.52 -6.21
CA ILE A 104 2.32 11.01 -7.58
C ILE A 104 3.37 10.15 -8.29
N VAL A 105 4.50 9.87 -7.65
CA VAL A 105 5.55 9.01 -8.22
C VAL A 105 4.98 7.64 -8.55
N THR A 106 4.19 7.07 -7.64
CA THR A 106 3.57 5.75 -7.84
C THR A 106 2.53 5.76 -8.95
N TYR A 107 1.76 6.84 -9.06
CA TYR A 107 0.82 7.01 -10.17
C TYR A 107 1.56 7.05 -11.51
N ILE A 108 2.64 7.83 -11.60
CA ILE A 108 3.45 7.95 -12.83
C ILE A 108 4.08 6.61 -13.17
N THR A 109 4.73 5.93 -12.22
CA THR A 109 5.40 4.63 -12.47
C THR A 109 4.42 3.58 -12.94
N ALA A 110 3.26 3.47 -12.32
CA ALA A 110 2.24 2.54 -12.75
C ALA A 110 1.69 2.90 -14.15
N THR A 111 1.60 4.19 -14.50
CA THR A 111 1.17 4.63 -15.84
C THR A 111 2.22 4.30 -16.90
N LEU A 112 3.50 4.49 -16.60
CA LEU A 112 4.61 4.10 -17.47
C LEU A 112 4.65 2.59 -17.73
N LEU A 113 4.34 1.79 -16.71
CA LEU A 113 4.20 0.33 -16.82
C LEU A 113 2.91 -0.11 -17.56
N LYS A 114 2.09 0.84 -18.04
CA LYS A 114 0.81 0.59 -18.72
C LYS A 114 -0.16 -0.29 -17.92
N SER A 115 -0.06 -0.28 -16.59
CA SER A 115 -0.98 -1.00 -15.72
C SER A 115 -2.36 -0.35 -15.76
N LYS A 116 -3.41 -1.13 -16.05
CA LYS A 116 -4.78 -0.60 -16.09
C LYS A 116 -5.29 -0.38 -14.65
N PRO A 117 -6.11 0.66 -14.40
CA PRO A 117 -6.80 0.81 -13.12
C PRO A 117 -7.67 -0.41 -12.83
N ILE A 118 -7.68 -0.86 -11.56
CA ILE A 118 -8.42 -2.07 -11.16
C ILE A 118 -9.91 -1.93 -11.42
N TYR A 119 -10.51 -0.78 -11.07
CA TYR A 119 -11.96 -0.57 -11.20
C TYR A 119 -12.40 -0.50 -12.66
N ASP A 120 -11.61 0.09 -13.55
CA ASP A 120 -11.89 0.07 -15.00
C ASP A 120 -11.82 -1.34 -15.60
N THR A 121 -11.03 -2.21 -15.00
CA THR A 121 -10.90 -3.61 -15.44
C THR A 121 -12.07 -4.43 -14.94
N LEU A 122 -12.48 -4.24 -13.69
CA LEU A 122 -13.68 -4.88 -13.12
C LEU A 122 -14.95 -4.46 -13.86
N LEU A 123 -15.11 -3.16 -14.15
CA LEU A 123 -16.27 -2.64 -14.89
C LEU A 123 -16.38 -3.24 -16.31
N ARG A 124 -15.25 -3.47 -16.97
CA ARG A 124 -15.22 -4.07 -18.32
C ARG A 124 -15.50 -5.57 -18.34
N ASN A 125 -15.36 -6.25 -17.20
CA ASN A 125 -15.55 -7.69 -17.07
C ASN A 125 -16.92 -8.04 -16.46
N MET A 126 -17.77 -7.04 -16.18
CA MET A 126 -19.19 -7.21 -15.91
C MET A 126 -19.97 -7.26 -17.22
#